data_AF-A0A6A7MFA7-F1
#
_entry.id   AF-A0A6A7MFA7-F1
#
_cell.length_a   1.000
_cell.length_b   1.000
_cell.length_c   1.000
_cell.angle_alpha   90.00
_cell.angle_beta   90.00
_cell.angle_gamma   90.00
#
_symmetry.space_group_name_H-M   'P 1'
#
loop_
_entity.id
_entity.type
_entity.pdbx_description
1 polymer ?
#
loop_
_entity_poly.entity_id
_entity_poly.type
_entity_poly.pdbx_seq_one_letter_code
_entity_poly.pdbx_strand_id
1 'polypeptide(L)'
;MSAAAAADLASRCVADYVERRDLPIADGPTLRAKKFVPVNEARGRVYLAGPFFNLQQRRLIEEVLAILESAKLKVISPLHDIGHGSAKVVARADLAALRSCDRVFAILEGCDPGTLFEVGYARAKGIPVFAYTETVTNENLTMFIGSGCHVFSDLVTTIYRTKWKR
;
A
#
# COMPACT_ATOMS: atom_id res chain seq x y z
N MET A 1 -20.83 -30.28 19.75
CA MET A 1 -20.30 -29.66 18.52
C MET A 1 -19.34 -30.66 17.90
N SER A 2 -19.40 -30.92 16.59
CA SER A 2 -18.42 -31.82 15.94
C SER A 2 -17.06 -31.13 15.85
N ALA A 3 -15.99 -31.91 15.68
CA ALA A 3 -14.64 -31.36 15.49
C ALA A 3 -14.57 -30.40 14.30
N ALA A 4 -15.25 -30.72 13.19
CA ALA A 4 -15.32 -29.86 12.01
C ALA A 4 -16.03 -28.53 12.29
N ALA A 5 -17.14 -28.54 13.02
CA ALA A 5 -17.88 -27.32 13.37
C ALA A 5 -17.10 -26.43 14.36
N ALA A 6 -16.32 -27.04 15.26
CA ALA A 6 -15.42 -26.31 16.16
C ALA A 6 -14.25 -25.67 15.38
N ALA A 7 -13.67 -26.41 14.43
CA ALA A 7 -12.59 -25.90 13.57
C ALA A 7 -13.05 -24.72 12.69
N ASP A 8 -14.21 -24.82 12.03
CA ASP A 8 -14.77 -23.72 11.23
C ASP A 8 -15.01 -22.46 12.07
N LEU A 9 -15.59 -22.61 13.27
CA LEU A 9 -15.83 -21.49 14.17
C LEU A 9 -14.51 -20.83 14.62
N ALA A 10 -13.50 -21.63 14.95
CA ALA A 10 -12.18 -21.14 15.32
C ALA A 10 -11.52 -20.38 14.14
N SER A 11 -11.60 -20.90 12.92
CA SER A 11 -11.08 -20.23 11.73
C SER A 11 -11.77 -18.88 11.48
N ARG A 12 -13.09 -18.81 11.64
CA ARG A 12 -13.86 -17.55 11.48
C ARG A 12 -13.52 -16.53 12.56
N CYS A 13 -13.36 -17.00 13.79
CA CYS A 13 -12.94 -16.19 14.93
C CYS A 13 -11.56 -15.55 14.67
N VAL A 14 -10.59 -16.35 14.22
CA VAL A 14 -9.25 -15.86 13.85
C VAL A 14 -9.31 -14.91 12.66
N ALA A 15 -10.06 -15.24 11.61
CA ALA A 15 -10.18 -14.38 10.43
C ALA A 15 -10.77 -13.01 10.77
N ASP A 16 -11.79 -12.97 11.63
CA ASP A 16 -12.39 -11.71 12.09
C ASP A 16 -11.41 -10.86 12.91
N TYR A 17 -10.71 -11.49 13.85
CA TYR A 17 -9.71 -10.80 14.65
C TYR A 17 -8.55 -10.27 13.79
N VAL A 18 -8.05 -11.06 12.83
CA VAL A 18 -6.96 -10.62 11.94
C VAL A 18 -7.40 -9.47 11.04
N GLU A 19 -8.66 -9.45 10.62
CA GLU A 19 -9.20 -8.36 9.79
C GLU A 19 -9.36 -7.03 10.54
N ARG A 20 -9.83 -7.08 11.79
CA ARG A 20 -10.21 -5.87 12.55
C ARG A 20 -9.19 -5.48 13.62
N ARG A 21 -8.49 -6.46 14.19
CA ARG A 21 -7.63 -6.34 15.38
C ARG A 21 -8.33 -5.77 16.61
N ASP A 22 -9.63 -6.03 16.74
CA ASP A 22 -10.48 -5.54 17.83
C ASP A 22 -10.92 -6.66 18.79
N LEU A 23 -11.13 -6.30 20.07
CA LEU A 23 -11.73 -7.14 21.10
C LEU A 23 -12.96 -6.44 21.74
N PRO A 24 -13.96 -7.19 22.26
CA PRO A 24 -14.07 -8.65 22.26
C PRO A 24 -14.43 -9.21 20.88
N ILE A 25 -14.08 -10.49 20.65
CA ILE A 25 -14.41 -11.17 19.40
C ILE A 25 -15.93 -11.38 19.32
N ALA A 26 -16.49 -11.27 18.11
CA ALA A 26 -17.90 -11.50 17.85
C ALA A 26 -18.36 -12.89 18.30
N ASP A 27 -19.63 -13.00 18.67
CA ASP A 27 -20.21 -14.26 19.12
C ASP A 27 -20.36 -15.29 17.98
N GLY A 28 -20.58 -16.55 18.37
CA GLY A 28 -20.61 -17.65 17.42
C GLY A 28 -21.67 -17.53 16.31
N PRO A 29 -22.92 -17.11 16.60
CA PRO A 29 -23.91 -16.80 15.58
C PRO A 29 -23.45 -15.73 14.58
N THR A 30 -22.87 -14.63 15.05
CA THR A 30 -22.39 -13.54 14.19
C THR A 30 -21.24 -14.01 13.27
N LEU A 31 -20.28 -14.76 13.82
CA LEU A 31 -19.16 -15.31 13.05
C LEU A 31 -19.61 -16.29 11.95
N ARG A 32 -20.63 -17.10 12.23
CA ARG A 32 -21.21 -18.03 11.25
C ARG A 32 -21.97 -17.30 10.14
N ALA A 33 -22.63 -16.20 10.47
CA ALA A 33 -23.34 -15.38 9.48
C ALA A 33 -22.39 -14.54 8.60
N LYS A 34 -21.16 -14.26 9.05
CA LYS A 34 -20.17 -13.53 8.25
C LYS A 34 -19.83 -14.27 6.96
N LYS A 35 -19.91 -13.53 5.85
CA LYS A 35 -19.43 -13.96 4.54
C LYS A 35 -18.04 -13.38 4.33
N PHE A 36 -17.05 -14.26 4.22
CA PHE A 36 -15.71 -13.90 3.81
C PHE A 36 -15.64 -13.94 2.29
N VAL A 37 -15.37 -12.79 1.67
CA VAL A 37 -15.20 -12.71 0.22
C VAL A 37 -13.76 -13.10 -0.11
N PRO A 38 -13.52 -14.09 -1.00
CA PRO A 38 -12.19 -14.43 -1.45
C PRO A 38 -11.52 -13.20 -2.04
N VAL A 39 -10.28 -12.93 -1.63
CA VAL A 39 -9.56 -11.78 -2.15
C VAL A 39 -9.04 -12.12 -3.55
N ASN A 40 -9.39 -11.30 -4.54
CA ASN A 40 -8.83 -11.43 -5.88
C ASN A 40 -7.46 -10.77 -5.94
N GLU A 41 -6.48 -11.48 -6.49
CA GLU A 41 -5.19 -10.88 -6.80
C GLU A 41 -5.39 -9.76 -7.83
N ALA A 42 -5.19 -8.50 -7.43
CA ALA A 42 -5.30 -7.41 -8.36
C ALA A 42 -4.01 -7.34 -9.18
N ARG A 43 -4.05 -7.91 -10.38
CA ARG A 43 -3.06 -7.65 -11.42
C ARG A 43 -2.99 -6.14 -11.68
N GLY A 44 -1.81 -5.66 -12.09
CA GLY A 44 -1.64 -4.26 -12.46
C GLY A 44 -0.20 -3.76 -12.33
N ARG A 45 -0.04 -2.50 -12.71
CA ARG A 45 1.18 -1.71 -12.56
C ARG A 45 1.11 -0.85 -11.30
N VAL A 46 2.20 -0.84 -10.54
CA VAL A 46 2.38 -0.05 -9.33
C VAL A 46 3.49 0.96 -9.58
N TYR A 47 3.22 2.23 -9.31
CA TYR A 47 4.27 3.25 -9.24
C TYR A 47 4.84 3.29 -7.82
N LEU A 48 6.14 3.09 -7.66
CA LEU A 48 6.83 3.16 -6.37
C LEU A 48 7.37 4.57 -6.14
N ALA A 49 6.62 5.37 -5.41
CA ALA A 49 7.00 6.72 -4.99
C ALA A 49 7.75 6.67 -3.66
N GLY A 50 8.81 7.45 -3.53
CA GLY A 50 9.55 7.55 -2.29
C GLY A 50 10.94 8.15 -2.49
N PRO A 51 11.55 8.71 -1.43
CA PRO A 51 12.88 9.28 -1.54
C PRO A 51 13.96 8.21 -1.67
N PHE A 52 15.10 8.58 -2.24
CA PHE A 52 16.29 7.74 -2.41
C PHE A 52 17.59 8.55 -2.29
N PHE A 53 17.61 9.56 -1.41
CA PHE A 53 18.71 10.51 -1.26
C PHE A 53 19.84 9.98 -0.37
N ASN A 54 19.52 9.09 0.57
CA ASN A 54 20.49 8.46 1.46
C ASN A 54 20.41 6.93 1.38
N LEU A 55 21.34 6.25 2.07
CA LEU A 55 21.44 4.79 2.06
C LEU A 55 20.18 4.13 2.60
N GLN A 56 19.63 4.63 3.71
CA GLN A 56 18.46 4.05 4.36
C GLN A 56 17.23 4.09 3.43
N GLN A 57 17.00 5.25 2.82
CA GLN A 57 15.92 5.47 1.85
C GLN A 57 16.08 4.57 0.63
N ARG A 58 17.29 4.49 0.05
CA ARG A 58 17.57 3.58 -1.07
C ARG A 58 17.32 2.12 -0.70
N ARG A 59 17.80 1.68 0.46
CA ARG A 59 17.59 0.29 0.92
C ARG A 59 16.12 -0.04 1.08
N LEU A 60 15.32 0.90 1.59
CA LEU A 60 13.88 0.70 1.70
C LEU A 60 13.20 0.61 0.33
N ILE A 61 13.58 1.45 -0.64
CA ILE A 61 13.09 1.37 -2.02
C ILE A 61 13.40 0.00 -2.64
N GLU A 62 14.64 -0.47 -2.52
CA GLU A 62 15.09 -1.78 -3.04
C GLU A 62 14.31 -2.94 -2.42
N GLU A 63 14.15 -2.93 -1.08
CA GLU A 63 13.40 -3.97 -0.37
C GLU A 63 11.93 -4.00 -0.79
N VAL A 64 11.29 -2.84 -0.85
CA VAL A 64 9.88 -2.73 -1.26
C VAL A 64 9.70 -3.16 -2.71
N LEU A 65 10.60 -2.76 -3.61
CA LEU A 65 10.59 -3.20 -5.00
C LEU A 65 10.67 -4.73 -5.09
N ALA A 66 11.67 -5.34 -4.44
CA ALA A 66 11.87 -6.79 -4.45
C ALA A 66 10.64 -7.55 -3.92
N ILE A 67 10.03 -7.07 -2.82
CA ILE A 67 8.84 -7.72 -2.26
C ILE A 67 7.65 -7.58 -3.22
N LEU A 68 7.38 -6.38 -3.77
CA LEU A 68 6.27 -6.16 -4.71
C LEU A 68 6.42 -7.02 -5.97
N GLU A 69 7.63 -7.14 -6.52
CA GLU A 69 7.93 -8.00 -7.67
C GLU A 69 7.78 -9.48 -7.34
N SER A 70 8.27 -9.93 -6.18
CA SER A 70 8.07 -11.32 -5.70
C SER A 70 6.58 -11.65 -5.54
N ALA A 71 5.78 -10.64 -5.23
CA ALA A 71 4.33 -10.73 -5.13
C ALA A 71 3.62 -10.70 -6.51
N LYS A 72 4.40 -10.73 -7.60
CA LYS A 72 3.99 -10.75 -9.02
C LYS A 72 3.33 -9.46 -9.53
N LEU A 73 3.63 -8.32 -8.89
CA LEU A 73 3.22 -7.01 -9.39
C LEU A 73 4.25 -6.48 -10.39
N LYS A 74 3.79 -5.69 -11.37
CA LYS A 74 4.68 -4.93 -12.25
C LYS A 74 4.94 -3.59 -11.59
N VAL A 75 6.17 -3.31 -11.22
CA VAL A 75 6.53 -2.06 -10.53
C VAL A 75 7.26 -1.14 -11.49
N ILE A 76 6.99 0.16 -11.40
CA ILE A 76 7.80 1.21 -12.01
C ILE A 76 8.38 2.05 -10.87
N SER A 77 9.70 2.12 -10.80
CA SER A 77 10.46 2.83 -9.77
C SER A 77 11.27 3.97 -10.40
N PRO A 78 11.08 5.23 -10.00
CA PRO A 78 11.87 6.36 -10.52
C PRO A 78 13.38 6.15 -10.44
N LEU A 79 13.85 5.54 -9.34
CA LEU A 79 15.26 5.20 -9.13
C LEU A 79 15.81 4.25 -10.21
N HIS A 80 15.00 3.32 -10.72
CA HIS A 80 15.46 2.20 -11.56
C HIS A 80 15.11 2.41 -13.04
N ASP A 81 13.92 2.93 -13.33
CA ASP A 81 13.37 2.97 -14.69
C ASP A 81 13.54 4.33 -15.38
N ILE A 82 13.82 5.39 -14.61
CA ILE A 82 13.85 6.77 -15.13
C ILE A 82 15.24 7.39 -14.95
N GLY A 83 15.79 7.34 -13.73
CA GLY A 83 17.16 7.75 -13.46
C GLY A 83 17.38 9.27 -13.53
N HIS A 84 18.59 9.67 -13.94
CA HIS A 84 19.04 11.06 -13.88
C HIS A 84 18.86 11.81 -15.21
N GLY A 85 18.56 13.10 -15.13
CA GLY A 85 18.42 13.97 -16.29
C GLY A 85 18.05 15.39 -15.91
N SER A 86 17.75 16.24 -16.90
CA SER A 86 17.24 17.58 -16.61
C SER A 86 15.87 17.50 -15.93
N ALA A 87 15.57 18.47 -15.07
CA ALA A 87 14.29 18.51 -14.33
C ALA A 87 13.07 18.40 -15.25
N LYS A 88 13.11 19.04 -16.43
CA LYS A 88 12.02 19.00 -17.42
C LYS A 88 11.83 17.60 -18.03
N VAL A 89 12.91 16.86 -18.24
CA VAL A 89 12.86 15.51 -18.82
C VAL A 89 12.40 14.51 -17.77
N VAL A 90 13.03 14.52 -16.59
CA VAL A 90 12.77 13.58 -15.50
C VAL A 90 11.34 13.73 -14.99
N ALA A 91 10.92 14.96 -14.61
CA ALA A 91 9.57 15.17 -14.10
C ALA A 91 8.48 14.79 -15.11
N ARG A 92 8.71 15.00 -16.41
CA ARG A 92 7.74 14.58 -17.44
C ARG A 92 7.69 13.05 -17.57
N ALA A 93 8.82 12.37 -17.44
CA ALA A 93 8.91 10.92 -17.47
C ALA A 93 8.24 10.31 -16.23
N ASP A 94 8.53 10.81 -15.02
CA ASP A 94 7.92 10.37 -13.76
C ASP A 94 6.40 10.49 -13.82
N LEU A 95 5.88 11.66 -14.20
CA LEU A 95 4.44 11.87 -14.30
C LEU A 95 3.79 11.02 -15.39
N ALA A 96 4.49 10.72 -16.49
CA ALA A 96 3.97 9.81 -17.51
C ALA A 96 3.94 8.35 -17.03
N ALA A 97 4.99 7.91 -16.35
CA ALA A 97 5.08 6.59 -15.73
C ALA A 97 3.99 6.40 -14.67
N LEU A 98 3.83 7.36 -13.76
CA LEU A 98 2.81 7.35 -12.71
C LEU A 98 1.41 7.22 -13.32
N ARG A 99 1.08 8.00 -14.36
CA ARG A 99 -0.22 7.90 -15.06
C ARG A 99 -0.46 6.55 -15.73
N SER A 100 0.59 5.81 -16.06
CA SER A 100 0.46 4.49 -16.67
C SER A 100 0.13 3.40 -15.63
N CYS A 101 0.34 3.68 -14.35
CA CYS A 101 0.10 2.74 -13.26
C CYS A 101 -1.35 2.73 -12.80
N ASP A 102 -1.78 1.59 -12.27
CA ASP A 102 -3.13 1.40 -11.72
C ASP A 102 -3.25 1.93 -10.28
N ARG A 103 -2.12 2.11 -9.61
CA ARG A 103 -1.99 2.54 -8.22
C ARG A 103 -0.58 3.02 -7.90
N VAL A 104 -0.45 3.74 -6.80
CA VAL A 104 0.83 4.19 -6.24
C VAL A 104 1.07 3.49 -4.91
N PHE A 105 2.28 2.95 -4.73
CA PHE A 105 2.84 2.66 -3.42
C PHE A 105 3.75 3.83 -3.04
N ALA A 106 3.46 4.54 -1.96
CA ALA A 106 4.21 5.72 -1.53
C ALA A 106 4.91 5.49 -0.19
N ILE A 107 6.22 5.71 -0.14
CA ILE A 107 6.99 5.74 1.12
C ILE A 107 7.10 7.18 1.57
N LEU A 108 6.41 7.55 2.66
CA LEU A 108 6.34 8.95 3.12
C LEU A 108 7.46 9.30 4.12
N GLU A 109 8.39 8.39 4.37
CA GLU A 109 9.50 8.58 5.29
C GLU A 109 10.32 9.82 4.94
N GLY A 110 10.43 10.75 5.89
CA GLY A 110 11.17 12.01 5.72
C GLY A 110 10.45 13.11 4.93
N CYS A 111 9.16 12.95 4.61
CA CYS A 111 8.31 13.99 4.00
C CYS A 111 8.92 14.63 2.73
N ASP A 112 9.47 13.82 1.84
CA ASP A 112 10.11 14.30 0.61
C ASP A 112 9.14 15.07 -0.32
N PRO A 113 9.41 16.35 -0.65
CA PRO A 113 8.54 17.15 -1.51
C PRO A 113 8.20 16.51 -2.85
N GLY A 114 9.12 15.76 -3.46
CA GLY A 114 8.87 15.04 -4.71
C GLY A 114 7.77 13.99 -4.54
N THR A 115 7.94 13.13 -3.54
CA THR A 115 6.95 12.11 -3.17
C THR A 115 5.59 12.73 -2.80
N LEU A 116 5.56 13.82 -2.02
CA LEU A 116 4.31 14.51 -1.68
C LEU A 116 3.58 15.02 -2.94
N PHE A 117 4.33 15.57 -3.90
CA PHE A 117 3.80 16.05 -5.18
C PHE A 117 3.22 14.90 -6.01
N GLU A 118 3.95 13.79 -6.12
CA GLU A 118 3.50 12.59 -6.84
C GLU A 118 2.21 12.02 -6.24
N VAL A 119 2.10 11.96 -4.91
CA VAL A 119 0.89 11.52 -4.23
C VAL A 119 -0.27 12.47 -4.53
N GLY A 120 -0.08 13.78 -4.39
CA GLY A 120 -1.11 14.76 -4.72
C GLY A 120 -1.58 14.65 -6.17
N TYR A 121 -0.64 14.48 -7.10
CA TYR A 121 -0.93 14.28 -8.52
C TYR A 121 -1.72 13.00 -8.79
N ALA A 122 -1.32 11.88 -8.16
CA ALA A 122 -2.03 10.61 -8.26
C ALA A 122 -3.48 10.74 -7.78
N ARG A 123 -3.69 11.38 -6.61
CA ARG A 123 -5.03 11.64 -6.06
C ARG A 123 -5.88 12.50 -6.99
N ALA A 124 -5.31 13.57 -7.54
CA ALA A 124 -6.01 14.42 -8.51
C ALA A 124 -6.42 13.67 -9.80
N LYS A 125 -5.73 12.58 -10.15
CA LYS A 125 -6.07 11.71 -11.28
C LYS A 125 -6.97 10.53 -10.92
N GLY A 126 -7.43 10.43 -9.67
CA GLY A 126 -8.23 9.31 -9.19
C GLY A 126 -7.45 8.00 -9.06
N ILE A 127 -6.12 8.05 -9.08
CA ILE A 127 -5.27 6.88 -8.89
C ILE A 127 -5.20 6.59 -7.37
N PRO A 128 -5.51 5.35 -6.93
CA PRO A 128 -5.43 5.00 -5.52
C PRO A 128 -3.98 5.00 -5.04
N VAL A 129 -3.78 5.51 -3.82
CA VAL A 129 -2.46 5.62 -3.18
C VAL A 129 -2.48 4.81 -1.89
N PHE A 130 -1.51 3.90 -1.77
CA PHE A 130 -1.22 3.13 -0.56
C PHE A 130 0.11 3.62 -0.01
N ALA A 131 0.08 4.25 1.15
CA ALA A 131 1.22 4.92 1.73
C ALA A 131 1.74 4.16 2.96
N TYR A 132 3.05 4.05 3.05
CA TYR A 132 3.76 3.51 4.21
C TYR A 132 4.50 4.64 4.93
N THR A 133 4.33 4.69 6.26
CA THR A 133 5.20 5.47 7.14
C THR A 133 5.09 5.04 8.61
N GLU A 134 6.23 5.00 9.30
CA GLU A 134 6.35 4.79 10.73
C GLU A 134 6.63 6.10 11.50
N THR A 135 7.26 7.09 10.85
CA THR A 135 7.79 8.28 11.55
C THR A 135 6.94 9.54 11.41
N VAL A 136 6.03 9.59 10.42
CA VAL A 136 5.23 10.79 10.16
C VAL A 136 4.03 10.85 11.09
N THR A 137 3.87 11.97 11.80
CA THR A 137 2.75 12.18 12.72
C THR A 137 1.41 12.34 12.00
N ASN A 138 0.31 12.06 12.70
CA ASN A 138 -1.04 12.17 12.14
C ASN A 138 -1.36 13.58 11.61
N GLU A 139 -0.87 14.64 12.26
CA GLU A 139 -1.06 16.02 11.82
C GLU A 139 -0.47 16.24 10.42
N ASN A 140 0.73 15.69 10.17
CA ASN A 140 1.40 15.76 8.88
C ASN A 140 0.77 14.82 7.83
N LEU A 141 -0.09 13.88 8.25
CA LEU A 141 -0.85 12.99 7.37
C LEU A 141 -2.22 13.53 6.97
N THR A 142 -2.64 14.68 7.50
CA THR A 142 -3.98 15.26 7.29
C THR A 142 -4.40 15.27 5.82
N MET A 143 -3.53 15.73 4.92
CA MET A 143 -3.84 15.81 3.48
C MET A 143 -3.89 14.44 2.81
N PHE A 144 -3.09 13.47 3.26
CA PHE A 144 -3.09 12.11 2.75
C PHE A 144 -4.39 11.41 3.12
N ILE A 145 -4.73 11.42 4.41
CA ILE A 145 -5.93 10.78 4.94
C ILE A 145 -7.18 11.48 4.39
N GLY A 146 -7.24 12.80 4.46
CA GLY A 146 -8.38 13.60 4.01
C GLY A 146 -8.65 13.52 2.51
N SER A 147 -7.64 13.22 1.69
CA SER A 147 -7.80 12.97 0.25
C SER A 147 -8.08 11.51 -0.12
N GLY A 148 -8.23 10.63 0.87
CA GLY A 148 -8.55 9.21 0.68
C GLY A 148 -7.34 8.33 0.32
N CYS A 149 -6.12 8.70 0.70
CA CYS A 149 -4.99 7.79 0.67
C CYS A 149 -5.15 6.72 1.77
N HIS A 150 -4.70 5.50 1.50
CA HIS A 150 -4.62 4.44 2.50
C HIS A 150 -3.25 4.46 3.16
N VAL A 151 -3.15 5.02 4.37
CA VAL A 151 -1.86 5.16 5.09
C VAL A 151 -1.73 4.08 6.16
N PHE A 152 -0.57 3.42 6.23
CA PHE A 152 -0.27 2.39 7.24
C PHE A 152 1.15 2.54 7.78
N SER A 153 1.34 2.09 9.02
CA SER A 153 2.63 2.02 9.70
C SER A 153 3.26 0.62 9.70
N ASP A 154 2.65 -0.35 9.03
CA ASP A 154 3.20 -1.69 8.87
C ASP A 154 3.45 -1.96 7.38
N LEU A 155 4.72 -2.19 7.03
CA LEU A 155 5.14 -2.32 5.64
C LEU A 155 4.43 -3.49 4.93
N VAL A 156 4.31 -4.63 5.61
CA VAL A 156 3.67 -5.84 5.06
C VAL A 156 2.20 -5.57 4.77
N THR A 157 1.49 -4.90 5.68
CA THR A 157 0.11 -4.47 5.48
C THR A 157 -0.02 -3.55 4.26
N THR A 158 0.87 -2.56 4.10
CA THR A 158 0.84 -1.66 2.94
C THR A 158 1.02 -2.42 1.62
N ILE A 159 1.99 -3.35 1.57
CA ILE A 159 2.28 -4.17 0.39
C ILE A 159 1.07 -5.02 0.03
N TYR A 160 0.50 -5.70 1.04
CA TYR A 160 -0.67 -6.54 0.86
C TYR A 160 -1.89 -5.73 0.38
N ARG A 161 -2.15 -4.56 0.97
CA ARG A 161 -3.22 -3.66 0.56
C ARG A 161 -3.01 -3.10 -0.84
N THR A 162 -1.77 -2.89 -1.26
CA THR A 162 -1.42 -2.47 -2.62
C THR A 162 -1.72 -3.58 -3.64
N LYS A 163 -1.40 -4.83 -3.30
CA LYS A 163 -1.65 -6.00 -4.15
C LYS A 163 -3.13 -6.32 -4.29
N TRP A 164 -3.92 -6.16 -3.24
CA TRP A 164 -5.27 -6.72 -3.17
C TRP A 164 -6.36 -5.64 -3.21
N LYS A 165 -7.15 -5.66 -4.28
CA LYS A 165 -8.38 -4.86 -4.36
C LYS A 165 -9.47 -5.59 -3.57
N ARG A 166 -10.08 -4.90 -2.61
CA ARG A 166 -11.36 -5.31 -2.04
C ARG A 166 -12.49 -4.83 -2.93
#